data_AF-A0A0L7LVM7-F1
#
_entry.id   AF-A0A0L7LVM7-F1
#
_cell.length_a   1.000
_cell.length_b   1.000
_cell.length_c   1.000
_cell.angle_alpha   90.00
_cell.angle_beta   90.00
_cell.angle_gamma   90.00
#
_symmetry.space_group_name_H-M   'P 1'
#
loop_
_entity.id
_entity.type
_entity.pdbx_description
1 polymer ?
#
loop_
_entity_poly.entity_id
_entity_poly.type
_entity_poly.pdbx_seq_one_letter_code
_entity_poly.pdbx_strand_id
1 'polypeptide(L)'
;MTMEDFSQNVTQRQYSFNGGNIHDILDIYTQLDELSPDILHFWTGISHQQIINIMDETPSLQEYSNGKTMLGIYLSKLRSVETNRRLASIFVMPRQTLQLKIQQPRHCLENDFLPRHLRFDHITRDEIIARNRILPNNIFGTPDQTRAIIILDRTYLFVQKSSNCLFQTMSYNKSLHKFSNLINPFMIVCGDGYIVEVIGPYDAKERKKEIKILDNHTDDMEDAAVRWFLETDDVMVLDRGFRDALSYAV
;
A
#
# COMPACT_ATOMS: atom_id res chain seq x y z
N MET A 1 -14.25 -15.39 -3.39
CA MET A 1 -13.41 -15.72 -2.22
C MET A 1 -14.19 -15.32 -0.99
N THR A 2 -14.71 -16.31 -0.28
CA THR A 2 -15.54 -16.10 0.92
C THR A 2 -14.65 -15.83 2.14
N MET A 3 -15.20 -15.22 3.19
CA MET A 3 -14.49 -14.98 4.47
C MET A 3 -13.93 -16.28 5.07
N GLU A 4 -14.61 -17.41 4.82
CA GLU A 4 -14.18 -18.74 5.24
C GLU A 4 -12.92 -19.19 4.48
N ASP A 5 -12.84 -18.93 3.17
CA ASP A 5 -11.65 -19.24 2.37
C ASP A 5 -10.41 -18.46 2.84
N PHE A 6 -10.58 -17.20 3.23
CA PHE A 6 -9.48 -16.37 3.74
C PHE A 6 -9.05 -16.85 5.14
N SER A 7 -10.01 -17.13 6.03
CA SER A 7 -9.70 -17.60 7.38
C SER A 7 -9.05 -18.98 7.35
N GLN A 8 -9.51 -19.91 6.51
CA GLN A 8 -8.89 -21.22 6.35
C GLN A 8 -7.48 -21.12 5.79
N ASN A 9 -7.22 -20.20 4.85
CA ASN A 9 -5.86 -19.93 4.35
C ASN A 9 -4.93 -19.37 5.44
N VAL A 10 -5.42 -18.47 6.29
CA VAL A 10 -4.65 -17.92 7.43
C VAL A 10 -4.38 -19.00 8.48
N THR A 11 -5.38 -19.83 8.80
CA THR A 11 -5.25 -20.92 9.78
C THR A 11 -4.36 -22.05 9.26
N GLN A 12 -4.47 -22.46 8.00
CA GLN A 12 -3.56 -23.44 7.39
C GLN A 12 -2.10 -22.95 7.42
N ARG A 13 -1.85 -21.66 7.13
CA ARG A 13 -0.51 -21.07 7.25
C ARG A 13 0.04 -21.08 8.68
N GLN A 14 -0.81 -20.96 9.69
CA GLN A 14 -0.41 -21.07 11.09
C GLN A 14 -0.06 -22.51 11.50
N TYR A 15 -0.69 -23.52 10.90
CA TYR A 15 -0.41 -24.95 11.20
C TYR A 15 0.80 -25.51 10.43
N SER A 16 1.18 -24.93 9.28
CA SER A 16 2.43 -25.25 8.58
C SER A 16 3.69 -24.89 9.38
N PHE A 17 3.53 -24.21 10.51
CA PHE A 17 4.60 -23.73 11.39
C PHE A 17 5.11 -24.79 12.40
N ASN A 18 4.64 -26.04 12.31
CA ASN A 18 5.06 -27.09 13.23
C ASN A 18 6.41 -27.71 12.80
N GLY A 19 7.48 -27.20 13.40
CA GLY A 19 8.62 -28.03 13.87
C GLY A 19 9.81 -28.23 12.93
N GLY A 20 9.70 -27.98 11.62
CA GLY A 20 10.80 -28.22 10.67
C GLY A 20 11.71 -27.02 10.33
N ASN A 21 11.31 -25.80 10.68
CA ASN A 21 11.74 -24.59 9.95
C ASN A 21 12.55 -23.58 10.80
N ILE A 22 13.02 -23.96 11.99
CA ILE A 22 13.73 -23.00 12.88
C ILE A 22 15.11 -22.64 12.33
N HIS A 23 15.78 -23.56 11.64
CA HIS A 23 17.07 -23.32 11.01
C HIS A 23 16.95 -22.38 9.79
N ASP A 24 16.01 -22.65 8.88
CA ASP A 24 15.72 -21.79 7.73
C ASP A 24 15.27 -20.36 8.13
N ILE A 25 14.70 -20.20 9.32
CA ILE A 25 14.28 -18.92 9.89
C ILE A 25 15.47 -18.09 10.42
N LEU A 26 16.50 -18.74 10.98
CA LEU A 26 17.75 -18.06 11.37
C LEU A 26 18.47 -17.51 10.14
N ASP A 27 18.38 -18.22 9.00
CA ASP A 27 19.04 -17.84 7.75
C ASP A 27 18.46 -16.55 7.14
N ILE A 28 17.20 -16.20 7.43
CA ILE A 28 16.63 -14.88 7.04
C ILE A 28 17.39 -13.73 7.73
N TYR A 29 17.86 -13.96 8.95
CA TYR A 29 18.59 -12.97 9.71
C TYR A 29 20.07 -12.88 9.31
N THR A 30 20.70 -14.00 8.94
CA THR A 30 22.14 -14.06 8.66
C THR A 30 22.49 -13.97 7.18
N GLN A 31 21.74 -14.62 6.27
CA GLN A 31 22.07 -14.76 4.85
C GLN A 31 20.81 -14.81 3.97
N LEU A 32 20.16 -13.66 3.79
CA LEU A 32 18.97 -13.53 2.94
C LEU A 32 19.21 -13.95 1.47
N ASP A 33 20.47 -13.81 1.02
CA ASP A 33 20.94 -14.23 -0.32
C ASP A 33 21.06 -15.76 -0.46
N GLU A 34 21.17 -16.52 0.64
CA GLU A 34 21.37 -17.98 0.64
C GLU A 34 20.06 -18.76 0.88
N LEU A 35 18.96 -18.06 1.17
CA LEU A 35 17.65 -18.67 1.31
C LEU A 35 17.19 -19.30 -0.02
N SER A 36 16.53 -20.45 0.09
CA SER A 36 15.85 -21.03 -1.07
C SER A 36 14.76 -20.07 -1.60
N PRO A 37 14.53 -20.01 -2.92
CA PRO A 37 13.53 -19.13 -3.52
C PRO A 37 12.12 -19.32 -2.93
N ASP A 38 11.75 -20.56 -2.60
CA ASP A 38 10.44 -20.90 -2.03
C ASP A 38 10.26 -20.31 -0.63
N ILE A 39 11.28 -20.41 0.22
CA ILE A 39 11.26 -19.86 1.59
C ILE A 39 11.25 -18.34 1.54
N LEU A 40 12.07 -17.74 0.66
CA LEU A 40 12.09 -16.29 0.48
C LEU A 40 10.72 -15.77 0.05
N HIS A 41 10.12 -16.39 -0.97
CA HIS A 41 8.83 -15.98 -1.49
C HIS A 41 7.71 -16.20 -0.46
N PHE A 42 7.77 -17.27 0.33
CA PHE A 42 6.83 -17.49 1.42
C PHE A 42 6.83 -16.34 2.43
N TRP A 43 8.02 -15.92 2.89
CA TRP A 43 8.17 -14.90 3.92
C TRP A 43 7.98 -13.48 3.42
N THR A 44 8.57 -13.13 2.27
CA THR A 44 8.58 -11.75 1.77
C THR A 44 7.54 -11.48 0.68
N GLY A 45 7.05 -12.53 0.01
CA GLY A 45 6.15 -12.42 -1.14
C GLY A 45 6.83 -12.04 -2.45
N ILE A 46 8.16 -11.90 -2.47
CA ILE A 46 8.93 -11.49 -3.64
C ILE A 46 10.15 -12.39 -3.88
N SER A 47 10.71 -12.33 -5.07
CA SER A 47 11.91 -13.08 -5.49
C SER A 47 13.21 -12.35 -5.14
N HIS A 48 14.34 -13.06 -5.17
CA HIS A 48 15.68 -12.46 -5.00
C HIS A 48 15.93 -11.34 -6.01
N GLN A 49 15.52 -11.51 -7.27
CA GLN A 49 15.70 -10.47 -8.29
C GLN A 49 14.90 -9.21 -7.96
N GLN A 50 13.68 -9.35 -7.44
CA GLN A 50 12.88 -8.19 -7.03
C GLN A 50 13.49 -7.49 -5.81
N ILE A 51 14.10 -8.23 -4.88
CA ILE A 51 14.85 -7.64 -3.77
C ILE A 51 16.02 -6.81 -4.30
N ILE A 52 16.79 -7.36 -5.24
CA ILE A 52 17.91 -6.64 -5.86
C ILE A 52 17.41 -5.36 -6.53
N ASN A 53 16.34 -5.44 -7.33
CA ASN A 53 15.78 -4.25 -7.99
C ASN A 53 15.34 -3.18 -6.98
N ILE A 54 14.65 -3.56 -5.89
CA ILE A 54 14.25 -2.62 -4.83
C ILE A 54 15.48 -2.01 -4.16
N MET A 55 16.51 -2.80 -3.90
CA MET A 55 17.76 -2.30 -3.30
C MET A 55 18.47 -1.33 -4.24
N ASP A 56 18.54 -1.61 -5.55
CA ASP A 56 19.14 -0.73 -6.56
C ASP A 56 18.38 0.61 -6.68
N GLU A 57 17.06 0.56 -6.51
CA GLU A 57 16.19 1.73 -6.46
C GLU A 57 16.09 2.36 -5.07
N THR A 58 16.89 1.93 -4.08
CA THR A 58 16.85 2.51 -2.72
C THR A 58 18.27 2.76 -2.21
N PRO A 59 18.99 3.77 -2.76
CA PRO A 59 20.39 4.03 -2.41
C PRO A 59 20.60 4.27 -0.91
N SER A 60 19.69 4.97 -0.22
CA SER A 60 19.81 5.20 1.23
C SER A 60 19.77 3.90 2.05
N LEU A 61 19.15 2.84 1.54
CA LEU A 61 19.13 1.53 2.19
C LEU A 61 20.42 0.73 1.92
N GLN A 62 21.10 0.99 0.81
CA GLN A 62 22.39 0.38 0.48
C GLN A 62 23.53 0.90 1.39
N GLU A 63 23.39 2.09 1.97
CA GLU A 63 24.35 2.63 2.93
C GLU A 63 24.48 1.77 4.20
N TYR A 64 23.44 0.99 4.52
CA TYR A 64 23.47 0.07 5.64
C TYR A 64 24.10 -1.26 5.22
N SER A 65 25.13 -1.68 5.96
CA SER A 65 25.80 -2.98 5.75
C SER A 65 24.87 -4.19 5.81
N ASN A 66 23.70 -4.04 6.46
CA ASN A 66 22.66 -5.05 6.58
C ASN A 66 21.32 -4.62 5.94
N GLY A 67 21.36 -3.73 4.94
CA GLY A 67 20.18 -3.17 4.26
C GLY A 67 19.26 -4.24 3.66
N LYS A 68 19.82 -5.25 2.98
CA LYS A 68 19.06 -6.39 2.43
C LYS A 68 18.29 -7.16 3.52
N THR A 69 18.95 -7.48 4.63
CA THR A 69 18.33 -8.15 5.78
C THR A 69 17.22 -7.30 6.39
N MET A 70 17.44 -5.99 6.50
CA MET A 70 16.43 -5.05 6.99
C MET A 70 15.21 -5.01 6.08
N LEU A 71 15.41 -4.95 4.76
CA LEU A 71 14.35 -5.03 3.77
C LEU A 71 13.55 -6.33 3.91
N GLY A 72 14.23 -7.47 3.99
CA GLY A 72 13.56 -8.76 4.14
C GLY A 72 12.76 -8.90 5.43
N ILE A 73 13.26 -8.39 6.56
CA ILE A 73 12.51 -8.33 7.83
C ILE A 73 11.28 -7.43 7.69
N TYR A 74 11.43 -6.27 7.04
CA TYR A 74 10.33 -5.35 6.79
C TYR A 74 9.25 -5.97 5.90
N LEU A 75 9.63 -6.60 4.80
CA LEU A 75 8.71 -7.30 3.90
C LEU A 75 8.04 -8.49 4.59
N SER A 76 8.79 -9.25 5.40
CA SER A 76 8.24 -10.33 6.22
C SER A 76 7.19 -9.82 7.20
N LYS A 77 7.41 -8.64 7.79
CA LYS A 77 6.42 -7.98 8.64
C LYS A 77 5.15 -7.62 7.87
N LEU A 78 5.26 -7.07 6.66
CA LEU A 78 4.12 -6.72 5.82
C LEU A 78 3.34 -7.97 5.37
N ARG A 79 4.06 -9.04 4.99
CA ARG A 79 3.49 -10.27 4.44
C ARG A 79 2.79 -11.14 5.48
N SER A 80 3.42 -11.32 6.65
CA SER A 80 2.94 -12.20 7.71
C SER A 80 1.89 -11.55 8.61
N VAL A 81 1.89 -10.21 8.70
CA VAL A 81 1.03 -9.43 9.63
C VAL A 81 1.30 -9.80 11.10
N GLU A 82 2.42 -10.46 11.39
CA GLU A 82 2.74 -10.97 12.72
C GLU A 82 3.13 -9.86 13.69
N THR A 83 2.90 -10.08 14.99
CA THR A 83 3.30 -9.08 16.01
C THR A 83 4.82 -8.94 16.07
N ASN A 84 5.31 -7.74 16.45
CA ASN A 84 6.75 -7.52 16.62
C ASN A 84 7.35 -8.46 17.68
N ARG A 85 6.56 -8.90 18.67
CA ARG A 85 6.99 -9.90 19.65
C ARG A 85 7.25 -11.25 19.00
N ARG A 86 6.31 -11.73 18.17
CA ARG A 86 6.43 -13.01 17.48
C ARG A 86 7.55 -13.00 16.45
N LEU A 87 7.67 -11.93 15.67
CA LEU A 87 8.79 -11.75 14.73
C LEU A 87 10.14 -11.65 15.43
N ALA A 88 10.22 -11.00 16.60
CA ALA A 88 11.46 -10.94 17.38
C ALA A 88 11.87 -12.33 17.88
N SER A 89 10.91 -13.17 18.26
CA SER A 89 11.16 -14.57 18.61
C SER A 89 11.58 -15.42 17.40
N ILE A 90 10.95 -15.20 16.24
CA ILE A 90 11.26 -15.88 14.97
C ILE A 90 12.70 -15.54 14.56
N PHE A 91 13.05 -14.26 14.44
CA PHE A 91 14.39 -13.81 14.03
C PHE A 91 15.43 -13.82 15.15
N VAL A 92 15.10 -14.40 16.32
CA VAL A 92 15.99 -14.52 17.49
C VAL A 92 16.72 -13.21 17.80
N MET A 93 15.97 -12.12 17.93
CA MET A 93 16.54 -10.79 18.19
C MET A 93 15.75 -9.98 19.23
N PRO A 94 16.38 -8.98 19.88
CA PRO A 94 15.66 -8.08 20.76
C PRO A 94 14.56 -7.31 20.00
N ARG A 95 13.40 -7.15 20.64
CA ARG A 95 12.25 -6.42 20.06
C ARG A 95 12.61 -5.00 19.62
N GLN A 96 13.47 -4.32 20.37
CA GLN A 96 13.93 -2.95 20.04
C GLN A 96 14.73 -2.95 18.72
N THR A 97 15.65 -3.90 18.56
CA THR A 97 16.41 -4.09 17.31
C THR A 97 15.49 -4.39 16.13
N LEU A 98 14.50 -5.27 16.31
CA LEU A 98 13.50 -5.55 15.26
C LEU A 98 12.75 -4.28 14.86
N GLN A 99 12.33 -3.47 15.83
CA GLN A 99 11.59 -2.25 15.56
C GLN A 99 12.42 -1.26 14.72
N LEU A 100 13.70 -1.07 15.05
CA LEU A 100 14.62 -0.25 14.25
C LEU A 100 14.76 -0.80 12.83
N LYS A 101 14.98 -2.12 12.70
CA LYS A 101 15.08 -2.81 11.41
C LYS A 101 13.78 -2.81 10.59
N ILE A 102 12.63 -2.46 11.19
CA ILE A 102 11.35 -2.24 10.49
C ILE A 102 11.14 -0.75 10.16
N GLN A 103 11.68 0.17 10.96
CA GLN A 103 11.48 1.61 10.79
C GLN A 103 12.43 2.22 9.76
N GLN A 104 13.71 1.86 9.81
CA GLN A 104 14.74 2.35 8.89
C GLN A 104 14.43 2.04 7.41
N PRO A 105 14.19 0.78 7.00
CA PRO A 105 13.89 0.50 5.59
C PRO A 105 12.56 1.14 5.16
N ARG A 106 11.58 1.29 6.06
CA ARG A 106 10.35 2.04 5.74
C ARG A 106 10.69 3.48 5.34
N HIS A 107 11.50 4.16 6.13
CA HIS A 107 11.88 5.55 5.84
C HIS A 107 12.71 5.67 4.56
N CYS A 108 13.65 4.75 4.33
CA CYS A 108 14.42 4.70 3.09
C CYS A 108 13.51 4.50 1.86
N LEU A 109 12.57 3.56 1.94
CA LEU A 109 11.60 3.32 0.86
C LEU A 109 10.68 4.53 0.63
N GLU A 110 10.24 5.20 1.70
CA GLU A 110 9.42 6.42 1.60
C GLU A 110 10.15 7.54 0.85
N ASN A 111 11.45 7.69 1.05
CA ASN A 111 12.23 8.77 0.43
C ASN A 111 12.72 8.44 -0.98
N ASP A 112 13.16 7.20 -1.24
CA ASP A 112 13.82 6.86 -2.49
C ASP A 112 12.91 6.09 -3.45
N PHE A 113 12.15 5.13 -2.92
CA PHE A 113 11.40 4.17 -3.73
C PHE A 113 10.01 4.67 -4.08
N LEU A 114 9.25 5.17 -3.10
CA LEU A 114 7.88 5.63 -3.32
C LEU A 114 7.81 6.73 -4.39
N PRO A 115 8.64 7.79 -4.39
CA PRO A 115 8.53 8.86 -5.39
C PRO A 115 8.78 8.42 -6.84
N ARG A 116 9.27 7.19 -7.06
CA ARG A 116 9.50 6.63 -8.40
C ARG A 116 8.39 5.68 -8.87
N HIS A 117 7.52 5.24 -7.96
CA HIS A 117 6.52 4.21 -8.25
C HIS A 117 5.12 4.54 -7.74
N LEU A 118 4.99 5.60 -6.95
CA LEU A 118 3.76 6.05 -6.32
C LEU A 118 3.81 7.57 -6.15
N ARG A 119 2.65 8.23 -6.10
CA ARG A 119 2.46 9.70 -6.08
C ARG A 119 2.48 10.31 -7.47
N PHE A 120 2.01 11.54 -7.63
CA PHE A 120 1.97 12.20 -8.93
C PHE A 120 3.36 12.54 -9.52
N ASP A 121 4.43 12.47 -8.74
CA ASP A 121 5.79 12.82 -9.18
C ASP A 121 6.39 11.80 -10.19
N HIS A 122 5.94 10.54 -10.15
CA HIS A 122 6.55 9.46 -10.93
C HIS A 122 5.95 9.26 -12.32
N ILE A 123 4.77 9.84 -12.58
CA ILE A 123 4.02 9.63 -13.82
C ILE A 123 3.67 10.96 -14.43
N THR A 124 3.77 11.06 -15.75
CA THR A 124 3.41 12.26 -16.50
C THR A 124 1.97 12.18 -17.01
N ARG A 125 1.39 13.35 -17.33
CA ARG A 125 0.03 13.44 -17.91
C ARG A 125 -0.09 12.64 -19.20
N ASP A 126 0.89 12.73 -20.09
CA ASP A 126 0.92 12.00 -21.36
C ASP A 126 0.91 10.48 -21.15
N GLU A 127 1.60 9.99 -20.12
CA GLU A 127 1.59 8.57 -19.77
C GLU A 127 0.23 8.11 -19.24
N ILE A 128 -0.49 8.95 -18.47
CA ILE A 128 -1.86 8.64 -18.05
C ILE A 128 -2.81 8.58 -19.24
N ILE A 129 -2.70 9.54 -20.16
CA ILE A 129 -3.50 9.57 -21.39
C ILE A 129 -3.24 8.31 -22.23
N ALA A 130 -1.95 7.93 -22.39
CA ALA A 130 -1.56 6.73 -23.13
C ALA A 130 -2.07 5.43 -22.48
N ARG A 131 -2.34 5.44 -21.18
CA ARG A 131 -2.91 4.30 -20.44
C ARG A 131 -4.43 4.18 -20.58
N ASN A 132 -5.11 5.17 -21.17
CA ASN A 132 -6.55 5.08 -21.40
C ASN A 132 -6.86 3.94 -22.39
N ARG A 133 -7.56 2.92 -21.88
CA ARG A 133 -8.02 1.79 -22.71
C ARG A 133 -9.19 2.20 -23.60
N ILE A 134 -9.54 1.32 -24.54
CA ILE A 134 -10.62 1.51 -25.51
C ILE A 134 -11.94 1.90 -24.83
N LEU A 135 -12.29 1.24 -23.72
CA LEU A 135 -13.56 1.48 -23.02
C LEU A 135 -13.62 2.88 -22.36
N PRO A 136 -12.68 3.27 -21.48
CA PRO A 136 -12.61 4.64 -20.96
C PRO A 136 -12.62 5.71 -22.06
N ASN A 137 -11.84 5.52 -23.12
CA ASN A 137 -11.79 6.47 -24.23
C ASN A 137 -13.12 6.58 -24.99
N ASN A 138 -13.83 5.47 -25.20
CA ASN A 138 -15.12 5.50 -25.88
C ASN A 138 -16.24 6.15 -25.05
N ILE A 139 -16.16 6.08 -23.72
CA ILE A 139 -17.20 6.61 -22.83
C ILE A 139 -16.92 8.08 -22.47
N PHE A 140 -15.66 8.41 -22.20
CA PHE A 140 -15.25 9.69 -21.59
C PHE A 140 -14.20 10.47 -22.41
N GLY A 141 -13.58 9.84 -23.41
CA GLY A 141 -12.51 10.45 -24.21
C GLY A 141 -13.00 11.45 -25.26
N THR A 142 -12.03 12.09 -25.92
CA THR A 142 -12.22 12.87 -27.15
C THR A 142 -11.83 12.04 -28.38
N PRO A 143 -12.28 12.43 -29.59
CA PRO A 143 -11.74 11.89 -30.84
C PRO A 143 -10.22 11.98 -30.92
N ASP A 144 -9.65 13.04 -30.34
CA ASP A 144 -8.21 13.33 -30.36
C ASP A 144 -7.43 12.62 -29.23
N GLN A 145 -8.11 11.89 -28.33
CA GLN A 145 -7.53 11.17 -27.19
C GLN A 145 -6.58 12.00 -26.32
N THR A 146 -6.95 13.26 -26.05
CA THR A 146 -6.11 14.21 -25.31
C THR A 146 -6.45 14.33 -23.82
N ARG A 147 -7.51 13.66 -23.36
CA ARG A 147 -8.01 13.77 -21.98
C ARG A 147 -7.38 12.73 -21.07
N ALA A 148 -6.90 13.16 -19.91
CA ALA A 148 -6.57 12.26 -18.82
C ALA A 148 -7.86 11.72 -18.19
N ILE A 149 -7.92 10.41 -17.96
CA ILE A 149 -9.03 9.76 -17.27
C ILE A 149 -8.50 9.07 -16.03
N ILE A 150 -8.92 9.55 -14.86
CA ILE A 150 -8.57 8.94 -13.59
C ILE A 150 -9.83 8.49 -12.84
N ILE A 151 -9.70 7.36 -12.15
CA ILE A 151 -10.74 6.76 -11.34
C ILE A 151 -10.32 6.88 -9.90
N LEU A 152 -11.18 7.43 -9.07
CA LEU A 152 -10.95 7.61 -7.65
C LEU A 152 -11.96 6.74 -6.90
N ASP A 153 -11.44 5.76 -6.17
CA ASP A 153 -12.27 4.82 -5.42
C ASP A 153 -11.74 4.59 -4.00
N ARG A 154 -12.68 4.36 -3.08
CA ARG A 154 -12.37 3.98 -1.71
C ARG A 154 -12.40 2.46 -1.60
N THR A 155 -11.22 1.89 -1.46
CA THR A 155 -11.09 0.45 -1.21
C THR A 155 -11.10 0.18 0.30
N TYR A 156 -11.57 -1.01 0.68
CA TYR A 156 -11.55 -1.47 2.07
C TYR A 156 -10.47 -2.53 2.24
N LEU A 157 -9.55 -2.32 3.17
CA LEU A 157 -8.57 -3.33 3.58
C LEU A 157 -8.94 -3.86 4.97
N PHE A 158 -9.02 -5.19 5.07
CA PHE A 158 -9.25 -5.84 6.35
C PHE A 158 -8.01 -5.73 7.24
N VAL A 159 -8.24 -5.40 8.52
CA VAL A 159 -7.18 -5.41 9.54
C VAL A 159 -7.61 -6.25 10.73
N GLN A 160 -6.66 -6.93 11.36
CA GLN A 160 -6.94 -7.68 12.58
C GLN A 160 -7.29 -6.76 13.74
N LYS A 161 -7.99 -7.31 14.75
CA LYS A 161 -8.34 -6.59 15.97
C LYS A 161 -7.07 -6.05 16.64
N SER A 162 -7.04 -4.74 16.87
CA SER A 162 -5.93 -4.09 17.54
C SER A 162 -6.10 -4.13 19.06
N SER A 163 -4.99 -4.28 19.78
CA SER A 163 -4.96 -4.07 21.23
C SER A 163 -5.02 -2.58 21.61
N ASN A 164 -4.79 -1.67 20.65
CA ASN A 164 -4.99 -0.25 20.85
C ASN A 164 -6.48 0.07 20.71
N CYS A 165 -7.13 0.40 21.84
CA CYS A 165 -8.56 0.67 21.91
C CYS A 165 -9.01 1.83 21.00
N LEU A 166 -8.20 2.89 20.89
CA LEU A 166 -8.51 4.04 20.04
C LEU A 166 -8.47 3.63 18.56
N PHE A 167 -7.38 3.01 18.13
CA PHE A 167 -7.26 2.51 16.75
C PHE A 167 -8.32 1.47 16.43
N GLN A 168 -8.61 0.57 17.36
CA GLN A 168 -9.69 -0.41 17.23
C GLN A 168 -11.05 0.28 17.06
N THR A 169 -11.32 1.38 17.75
CA THR A 169 -12.58 2.12 17.64
C THR A 169 -12.70 2.89 16.32
N MET A 170 -11.60 3.35 15.76
CA MET A 170 -11.52 4.04 14.45
C MET A 170 -11.62 3.03 13.29
N SER A 171 -10.79 1.97 13.33
CA SER A 171 -10.77 0.90 12.32
C SER A 171 -11.99 -0.01 12.38
N TYR A 172 -12.65 -0.14 13.55
CA TYR A 172 -13.94 -0.83 13.62
C TYR A 172 -14.98 0.02 12.90
N ASN A 173 -15.12 -0.31 11.63
CA ASN A 173 -15.92 0.42 10.70
C ASN A 173 -17.38 0.14 11.02
N LYS A 174 -17.96 1.02 11.84
CA LYS A 174 -19.38 1.09 12.13
C LYS A 174 -20.16 1.78 11.00
N SER A 175 -19.62 1.87 9.78
CA SER A 175 -20.36 2.28 8.59
C SER A 175 -21.32 1.15 8.23
N LEU A 176 -22.43 1.15 8.95
CA LEU A 176 -23.78 0.60 8.76
C LEU A 176 -23.96 -0.84 8.22
N HIS A 177 -22.98 -1.51 7.61
CA HIS A 177 -23.18 -2.78 6.89
C HIS A 177 -22.03 -3.80 6.95
N LYS A 178 -20.80 -3.44 7.37
CA LYS A 178 -19.62 -4.35 7.25
C LYS A 178 -19.13 -5.00 8.56
N PHE A 179 -19.56 -4.48 9.73
CA PHE A 179 -19.33 -5.06 11.07
C PHE A 179 -17.94 -5.67 11.31
N SER A 180 -16.89 -5.05 10.77
CA SER A 180 -15.52 -5.59 10.75
C SER A 180 -14.49 -4.47 10.90
N ASN A 181 -13.26 -4.85 11.26
CA ASN A 181 -12.12 -3.95 11.31
C ASN A 181 -11.58 -3.69 9.90
N LEU A 182 -11.72 -2.46 9.43
CA LEU A 182 -11.36 -2.05 8.08
C LEU A 182 -10.60 -0.73 8.14
N ILE A 183 -9.58 -0.60 7.30
CA ILE A 183 -8.99 0.67 6.93
C ILE A 183 -9.35 0.99 5.49
N ASN A 184 -9.49 2.28 5.19
CA ASN A 184 -9.97 2.72 3.89
C ASN A 184 -8.93 3.61 3.23
N PRO A 185 -7.99 3.05 2.44
CA PRO A 185 -7.21 3.86 1.52
C PRO A 185 -8.10 4.43 0.41
N PHE A 186 -7.78 5.65 0.00
CA PHE A 186 -8.34 6.28 -1.17
C PHE A 186 -7.37 6.09 -2.34
N MET A 187 -7.82 5.35 -3.35
CA MET A 187 -6.99 4.92 -4.47
C MET A 187 -7.26 5.82 -5.67
N ILE A 188 -6.20 6.34 -6.29
CA ILE A 188 -6.25 7.04 -7.58
C ILE A 188 -5.63 6.13 -8.62
N VAL A 189 -6.42 5.73 -9.60
CA VAL A 189 -6.03 4.73 -10.60
C VAL A 189 -6.36 5.18 -12.02
N CYS A 190 -5.58 4.72 -13.00
CA CYS A 190 -5.85 4.92 -14.42
C CYS A 190 -6.93 3.94 -14.92
N GLY A 191 -7.45 4.17 -16.13
CA GLY A 191 -8.45 3.31 -16.77
C GLY A 191 -7.99 1.87 -17.07
N ASP A 192 -6.70 1.57 -16.97
CA ASP A 192 -6.13 0.22 -17.08
C ASP A 192 -5.89 -0.47 -15.72
N GLY A 193 -6.19 0.21 -14.62
CA GLY A 193 -5.97 -0.27 -13.25
C GLY A 193 -4.58 0.06 -12.69
N TYR A 194 -3.74 0.81 -13.42
CA TYR A 194 -2.47 1.31 -12.88
C TYR A 194 -2.72 2.24 -11.69
N ILE A 195 -2.00 2.04 -10.60
CA ILE A 195 -2.14 2.85 -9.38
C ILE A 195 -1.22 4.06 -9.49
N VAL A 196 -1.81 5.25 -9.51
CA VAL A 196 -1.10 6.52 -9.55
C VAL A 196 -0.70 6.94 -8.14
N GLU A 197 -1.67 6.97 -7.25
CA GLU A 197 -1.46 7.38 -5.86
C GLU A 197 -2.43 6.68 -4.91
N VAL A 198 -2.00 6.52 -3.66
CA VAL A 198 -2.82 6.05 -2.56
C VAL A 198 -2.75 7.07 -1.43
N ILE A 199 -3.90 7.62 -1.06
CA ILE A 199 -4.03 8.62 -0.01
C ILE A 199 -4.77 8.02 1.20
N GLY A 200 -4.42 8.45 2.41
CA GLY A 200 -4.97 7.93 3.66
C GLY A 200 -4.01 6.96 4.36
N PRO A 201 -4.50 6.04 5.22
CA PRO A 201 -5.90 5.65 5.41
C PRO A 201 -6.71 6.63 6.28
N TYR A 202 -7.98 6.84 5.92
CA TYR A 202 -8.90 7.72 6.65
C TYR A 202 -9.80 6.95 7.62
N ASP A 203 -10.26 7.63 8.69
CA ASP A 203 -11.24 7.06 9.61
C ASP A 203 -12.54 6.77 8.83
N ALA A 204 -13.02 5.54 8.93
CA ALA A 204 -14.27 5.07 8.36
C ALA A 204 -15.49 5.95 8.69
N LYS A 205 -15.47 6.66 9.83
CA LYS A 205 -16.56 7.52 10.28
C LYS A 205 -16.51 8.92 9.65
N GLU A 206 -15.35 9.36 9.17
CA GLU A 206 -15.14 10.72 8.70
C GLU A 206 -15.19 10.83 7.18
N ARG A 207 -16.37 10.62 6.59
CA ARG A 207 -16.60 10.86 5.14
C ARG A 207 -16.19 12.27 4.68
N LYS A 208 -16.28 13.26 5.57
CA LYS A 208 -16.05 14.68 5.27
C LYS A 208 -14.57 15.06 5.04
N LYS A 209 -13.60 14.33 5.60
CA LYS A 209 -12.17 14.65 5.39
C LYS A 209 -11.66 14.19 4.02
N GLU A 210 -12.24 13.14 3.47
CA GLU A 210 -11.90 12.68 2.12
C GLU A 210 -12.45 13.63 1.04
N ILE A 211 -13.62 14.20 1.30
CA ILE A 211 -14.18 15.29 0.49
C ILE A 211 -13.28 16.53 0.55
N LYS A 212 -12.55 16.73 1.65
CA LYS A 212 -11.57 17.82 1.76
C LYS A 212 -10.31 17.63 0.90
N ILE A 213 -9.95 16.40 0.53
CA ILE A 213 -8.88 16.15 -0.46
C ILE A 213 -9.27 16.75 -1.83
N LEU A 214 -10.58 16.87 -2.09
CA LEU A 214 -11.11 17.56 -3.25
C LEU A 214 -11.40 19.06 -2.97
N ASP A 215 -11.42 19.49 -1.70
CA ASP A 215 -11.74 20.87 -1.25
C ASP A 215 -10.46 21.69 -1.00
N ASN A 216 -9.98 22.35 -2.05
CA ASN A 216 -8.70 23.08 -2.09
C ASN A 216 -8.76 24.54 -1.61
N HIS A 217 -9.61 24.91 -0.65
CA HIS A 217 -9.75 26.33 -0.32
C HIS A 217 -8.78 26.89 0.73
N THR A 218 -7.89 26.10 1.35
CA THR A 218 -6.98 26.66 2.39
C THR A 218 -5.58 26.06 2.54
N ASP A 219 -5.25 24.92 1.95
CA ASP A 219 -4.02 24.20 2.35
C ASP A 219 -2.94 24.21 1.24
N ASP A 220 -1.66 24.13 1.66
CA ASP A 220 -0.46 24.34 0.84
C ASP A 220 -0.37 23.38 -0.37
N MET A 221 0.45 23.75 -1.38
CA MET A 221 0.56 23.08 -2.69
C MET A 221 0.71 21.54 -2.67
N GLU A 222 1.18 20.96 -1.57
CA GLU A 222 1.42 19.51 -1.42
C GLU A 222 0.13 18.68 -1.27
N ASP A 223 -0.98 19.27 -0.79
CA ASP A 223 -2.23 18.54 -0.51
C ASP A 223 -3.20 18.49 -1.71
N ALA A 224 -2.86 19.14 -2.82
CA ALA A 224 -3.74 19.35 -3.98
C ALA A 224 -3.20 18.75 -5.29
N ALA A 225 -2.36 17.71 -5.22
CA ALA A 225 -1.63 17.15 -6.37
C ALA A 225 -2.53 16.76 -7.57
N VAL A 226 -3.77 16.34 -7.30
CA VAL A 226 -4.76 15.98 -8.34
C VAL A 226 -5.10 17.18 -9.25
N ARG A 227 -5.16 18.41 -8.73
CA ARG A 227 -5.45 19.61 -9.55
C ARG A 227 -4.25 20.12 -10.33
N TRP A 228 -3.02 19.86 -9.86
CA TRP A 228 -1.82 20.19 -10.63
C TRP A 228 -1.65 19.25 -11.82
N PHE A 229 -2.17 18.04 -11.69
CA PHE A 229 -2.04 17.01 -12.70
C PHE A 229 -3.13 17.04 -13.78
N LEU A 230 -4.36 17.43 -13.40
CA LEU A 230 -5.50 17.46 -14.32
C LEU A 230 -5.73 18.85 -14.92
N GLU A 231 -6.03 18.88 -16.22
CA GLU A 231 -6.39 20.07 -16.96
C GLU A 231 -7.91 20.21 -17.10
N THR A 232 -8.36 21.42 -17.47
CA THR A 232 -9.77 21.66 -17.83
C THR A 232 -10.18 20.73 -18.97
N ASP A 233 -11.31 20.03 -18.82
CA ASP A 233 -11.85 18.96 -19.71
C ASP A 233 -11.31 17.55 -19.45
N ASP A 234 -10.39 17.35 -18.49
CA ASP A 234 -10.03 16.01 -18.01
C ASP A 234 -11.16 15.38 -17.17
N VAL A 235 -11.20 14.05 -17.12
CA VAL A 235 -12.33 13.30 -16.53
C VAL A 235 -11.92 12.61 -15.25
N MET A 236 -12.63 12.95 -14.17
CA MET A 236 -12.56 12.28 -12.88
C MET A 236 -13.78 11.38 -12.69
N VAL A 237 -13.56 10.08 -12.58
CA VAL A 237 -14.61 9.10 -12.28
C VAL A 237 -14.60 8.83 -10.79
N LEU A 238 -15.68 9.21 -10.11
CA LEU A 238 -15.87 9.03 -8.67
C LEU A 238 -17.01 8.04 -8.40
N ASP A 239 -16.87 7.23 -7.35
CA ASP A 239 -17.99 6.44 -6.86
C ASP A 239 -19.17 7.34 -6.43
N ARG A 240 -20.39 6.85 -6.60
CA ARG A 240 -21.63 7.60 -6.30
C ARG A 240 -21.68 8.07 -4.85
N GLY A 241 -21.04 7.37 -3.92
CA GLY A 241 -20.93 7.78 -2.52
C GLY A 241 -20.26 9.14 -2.30
N PHE A 242 -19.54 9.66 -3.29
CA PHE A 242 -18.87 10.96 -3.28
C PHE A 242 -19.64 12.07 -3.99
N ARG A 243 -20.92 11.86 -4.33
CA ARG A 243 -21.75 12.89 -4.99
C ARG A 243 -21.78 14.23 -4.24
N ASP A 244 -21.79 14.19 -2.90
CA ASP A 244 -21.79 15.40 -2.07
C ASP A 244 -20.44 16.13 -2.06
N ALA A 245 -19.40 15.52 -2.65
CA ALA A 245 -18.08 16.10 -2.83
C ALA A 245 -17.93 16.93 -4.11
N LEU A 246 -18.90 16.86 -5.03
CA LEU A 246 -18.83 17.49 -6.35
C LEU A 246 -18.75 19.02 -6.27
N SER A 247 -19.27 19.65 -5.21
CA SER A 247 -19.15 21.10 -4.99
C SER A 247 -17.70 21.57 -4.82
N TYR A 248 -16.80 20.64 -4.51
CA TYR A 248 -15.38 20.90 -4.26
C TYR A 248 -14.51 20.53 -5.46
N ALA A 249 -15.01 19.67 -6.35
CA ALA A 249 -14.30 19.21 -7.56
C ALA A 249 -14.40 20.20 -8.75
N VAL A 250 -14.57 21.51 -8.48
CA VAL A 250 -14.64 22.58 -9.50
C VAL A 250 -13.28 23.25 -9.67
#